data_AF-S8D5H2-F1
#
_entry.id   AF-S8D5H2-F1
#
_cell.length_a   1.000
_cell.length_b   1.000
_cell.length_c   1.000
_cell.angle_alpha   90.00
_cell.angle_beta   90.00
_cell.angle_gamma   90.00
#
_symmetry.space_group_name_H-M   'P 1'
#
loop_
_entity.id
_entity.type
_entity.pdbx_description
1 polymer ?
#
loop_
_entity_poly.entity_id
_entity_poly.type
_entity_poly.pdbx_seq_one_letter_code
_entity_poly.pdbx_strand_id
1 'polypeptide(L)'
;MVERSGITTVLELYRASQVRVYEEENILERINDWTTKFLKQELQSNNILDKKLKEQVEFELKNFHGIIDRIGHRRNIELYVADDNQSSDVHNEDLQKFSRQDFNLCQAQHQKEFELLERWYYVDSKLDSMEYGRNVTRVAHILTSAMMADPELDHARAAFAKNIVLVTRLDDFFDYHGSREDSLKIIDLIREWKHPSSLTYSNEEVEILYTALYNTLTELAEIAYPIQGRDITNVLTHLASQ
;
A
#
# COMPACT_ATOMS: atom_id res chain seq x y z
N MET A 1 -9.32 19.86 35.41
CA MET A 1 -8.75 20.30 34.10
C MET A 1 -7.25 20.02 33.96
N VAL A 2 -6.55 19.51 34.99
CA VAL A 2 -5.08 19.35 35.00
C VAL A 2 -4.61 17.92 34.62
N GLU A 3 -5.48 16.91 34.62
CA GLU A 3 -5.10 15.52 34.25
C GLU A 3 -5.08 15.25 32.74
N ARG A 4 -5.93 15.92 31.94
CA ARG A 4 -5.97 15.72 30.48
C ARG A 4 -4.65 16.09 29.80
N SER A 5 -3.93 17.11 30.30
CA SER A 5 -2.71 17.60 29.64
C SER A 5 -1.52 16.65 29.75
N GLY A 6 -1.43 15.85 30.83
CA GLY A 6 -0.30 14.94 31.04
C GLY A 6 -0.27 13.79 30.05
N ILE A 7 -1.38 13.08 29.90
CA ILE A 7 -1.47 11.87 29.07
C ILE A 7 -1.36 12.22 27.58
N THR A 8 -2.03 13.28 27.13
CA THR A 8 -1.90 13.77 25.75
C THR A 8 -0.45 14.17 25.44
N THR A 9 0.23 14.87 26.36
CA THR A 9 1.65 15.23 26.17
C THR A 9 2.54 13.98 26.04
N VAL A 10 2.31 12.97 26.88
CA VAL A 10 3.08 11.71 26.81
C VAL A 10 2.77 10.95 25.52
N LEU A 11 1.54 11.01 25.01
CA LEU A 11 1.18 10.42 23.72
C LEU A 11 1.90 11.12 22.55
N GLU A 12 2.00 12.45 22.55
CA GLU A 12 2.79 13.15 21.52
C GLU A 12 4.28 12.81 21.62
N LEU A 13 4.82 12.69 22.83
CA LEU A 13 6.20 12.27 23.05
C LEU A 13 6.43 10.83 22.58
N TYR A 14 5.45 9.94 22.78
CA TYR A 14 5.47 8.58 22.22
C TYR A 14 5.56 8.63 20.69
N ARG A 15 4.69 9.39 20.02
CA ARG A 15 4.75 9.54 18.54
C ARG A 15 6.10 10.07 18.06
N ALA A 16 6.63 11.11 18.72
CA ALA A 16 7.93 11.68 18.38
C ALA A 16 9.08 10.68 18.56
N SER A 17 8.99 9.77 19.52
CA SER A 17 10.00 8.74 19.73
C SER A 17 10.00 7.63 18.67
N GLN A 18 8.88 7.46 17.96
CA GLN A 18 8.72 6.41 16.95
C GLN A 18 9.31 6.78 15.59
N VAL A 19 9.55 8.06 15.32
CA VAL A 19 10.15 8.54 14.06
C VAL A 19 11.68 8.50 14.08
N ARG A 20 12.25 7.56 14.84
CA ARG A 20 13.69 7.33 14.93
C ARG A 20 14.24 6.95 13.55
N VAL A 21 15.29 7.64 13.11
CA VAL A 21 15.89 7.42 11.78
C VAL A 21 17.17 6.60 11.87
N TYR A 22 17.97 6.84 12.92
CA TYR A 22 19.26 6.17 13.10
C TYR A 22 19.22 5.22 14.29
N GLU A 23 19.91 4.08 14.16
CA GLU A 23 20.00 3.11 15.25
C GLU A 23 20.74 3.67 16.47
N GLU A 24 21.65 4.63 16.29
CA GLU A 24 22.41 5.21 17.41
C GLU A 24 21.62 6.24 18.25
N GLU A 25 20.37 6.55 17.89
CA GLU A 25 19.50 7.49 18.62
C GLU A 25 18.95 6.88 19.93
N ASN A 26 19.86 6.52 20.83
CA ASN A 26 19.58 5.90 22.14
C ASN A 26 18.63 6.74 23.02
N ILE A 27 18.56 8.06 22.80
CA ILE A 27 17.64 8.94 23.54
C ILE A 27 16.19 8.65 23.13
N LEU A 28 15.91 8.55 21.83
CA LEU A 28 14.56 8.27 21.34
C LEU A 28 14.10 6.87 21.73
N GLU A 29 15.01 5.89 21.73
CA GLU A 29 14.72 4.54 22.22
C GLU A 29 14.29 4.55 23.70
N ARG A 30 15.05 5.23 24.56
CA ARG A 30 14.71 5.34 25.99
C ARG A 30 13.39 6.07 26.23
N ILE A 31 13.10 7.10 25.43
CA ILE A 31 11.82 7.81 25.47
C ILE A 31 10.70 6.86 25.04
N ASN A 32 10.89 6.11 23.96
CA ASN A 32 9.91 5.15 23.46
C ASN A 32 9.57 4.09 24.51
N ASP A 33 10.60 3.50 25.12
CA ASP A 33 10.46 2.51 26.18
C ASP A 33 9.67 3.06 27.37
N TRP A 34 10.01 4.27 27.82
CA TRP A 34 9.36 4.89 28.96
C TRP A 34 7.91 5.25 28.66
N THR A 35 7.66 5.95 27.56
CA THR A 35 6.31 6.38 27.14
C THR A 35 5.40 5.18 26.88
N THR A 36 5.90 4.12 26.24
CA THR A 36 5.17 2.87 26.02
C THR A 36 4.73 2.22 27.33
N LYS A 37 5.65 2.11 28.30
CA LYS A 37 5.36 1.53 29.63
C LYS A 37 4.34 2.37 30.37
N PHE A 38 4.52 3.69 30.39
CA PHE A 38 3.61 4.62 31.04
C PHE A 38 2.20 4.53 30.46
N LEU A 39 2.04 4.67 29.14
CA LEU A 39 0.73 4.63 28.49
C LEU A 39 0.00 3.29 28.70
N LYS A 40 0.72 2.16 28.68
CA LYS A 40 0.15 0.83 28.98
C LYS A 40 -0.34 0.75 30.44
N GLN A 41 0.39 1.33 31.39
CA GLN A 41 -0.03 1.36 32.79
C GLN A 41 -1.29 2.21 32.98
N GLU A 42 -1.34 3.40 32.39
CA GLU A 42 -2.52 4.28 32.47
C GLU A 42 -3.78 3.61 31.87
N LEU A 43 -3.63 2.83 30.80
CA LEU A 43 -4.72 2.02 30.24
C LEU A 43 -5.18 0.91 31.19
N GLN A 44 -4.24 0.16 31.79
CA GLN A 44 -4.55 -0.95 32.69
C GLN A 44 -5.21 -0.47 33.99
N SER A 45 -4.76 0.67 34.51
CA SER A 45 -5.32 1.30 35.71
C SER A 45 -6.65 2.02 35.45
N ASN A 46 -7.11 2.11 34.20
CA ASN A 46 -8.29 2.88 33.79
C ASN A 46 -8.24 4.35 34.22
N ASN A 47 -7.04 4.94 34.25
CA ASN A 47 -6.84 6.34 34.63
C ASN A 47 -7.24 7.32 33.52
N ILE A 48 -7.31 6.83 32.26
CA ILE A 48 -7.76 7.63 31.12
C ILE A 48 -9.29 7.68 31.10
N LEU A 49 -9.86 8.69 31.78
CA LEU A 49 -11.32 8.89 31.87
C LEU A 49 -11.94 9.35 30.55
N ASP A 50 -11.17 10.05 29.72
CA ASP A 50 -11.60 10.47 28.40
C ASP A 50 -11.59 9.28 27.44
N LYS A 51 -12.79 8.84 27.06
CA LYS A 51 -12.98 7.69 26.15
C LYS A 51 -12.26 7.87 24.80
N LYS A 52 -12.30 9.08 24.23
CA LYS A 52 -11.68 9.36 22.92
C LYS A 52 -10.16 9.29 23.03
N LEU A 53 -9.59 9.91 24.09
CA LEU A 53 -8.16 9.81 24.36
C LEU A 53 -7.73 8.37 24.63
N LYS A 54 -8.54 7.60 25.38
CA LYS A 54 -8.29 6.18 25.66
C LYS A 54 -8.21 5.36 24.37
N GLU A 55 -9.21 5.50 23.49
CA GLU A 55 -9.23 4.84 22.18
C GLU A 55 -8.03 5.26 21.31
N GLN A 56 -7.59 6.51 21.41
CA GLN A 56 -6.40 7.00 20.71
C GLN A 56 -5.12 6.34 21.23
N VAL A 57 -4.92 6.29 22.55
CA VAL A 57 -3.76 5.64 23.17
C VAL A 57 -3.71 4.15 22.85
N GLU A 58 -4.84 3.44 22.95
CA GLU A 58 -4.94 2.01 22.60
C GLU A 58 -4.58 1.75 21.14
N PHE A 59 -5.05 2.61 20.24
CA PHE A 59 -4.80 2.48 18.81
C PHE A 59 -3.33 2.70 18.46
N GLU A 60 -2.71 3.77 18.99
CA GLU A 60 -1.33 4.15 18.69
C GLU A 60 -0.35 3.08 19.20
N LEU A 61 -0.53 2.62 20.44
CA LEU A 61 0.31 1.57 21.05
C LEU A 61 0.28 0.25 20.27
N LYS A 62 -0.80 -0.03 19.54
CA LYS A 62 -0.98 -1.27 18.79
C LYS A 62 -0.53 -1.13 17.32
N ASN A 63 -0.70 0.03 16.71
CA ASN A 63 -0.68 0.15 15.26
C ASN A 63 0.29 1.19 14.69
N PHE A 64 1.15 1.84 15.49
CA PHE A 64 1.95 2.99 15.02
C PHE A 64 2.64 2.76 13.65
N HIS A 65 3.38 1.67 13.46
CA HIS A 65 4.02 1.34 12.17
C HIS A 65 3.13 0.57 11.19
N GLY A 66 1.94 0.14 11.61
CA GLY A 66 1.02 -0.67 10.81
C GLY A 66 -0.09 0.14 10.14
N ILE A 67 -0.14 1.45 10.35
CA ILE A 67 -1.16 2.33 9.75
C ILE A 67 -0.61 2.87 8.44
N ILE A 68 -1.31 2.58 7.35
CA ILE A 68 -1.03 3.22 6.07
C ILE A 68 -1.65 4.62 6.08
N ASP A 69 -0.93 5.60 5.53
CA ASP A 69 -1.25 7.04 5.62
C ASP A 69 -2.71 7.35 5.35
N ARG A 70 -3.32 6.79 4.28
CA ARG A 70 -4.70 7.13 3.92
C ARG A 70 -5.74 6.62 4.92
N ILE A 71 -5.48 5.51 5.61
CA ILE A 71 -6.31 5.02 6.71
C ILE A 71 -6.16 5.95 7.92
N GLY A 72 -4.92 6.38 8.21
CA GLY A 72 -4.63 7.38 9.25
C GLY A 72 -5.36 8.71 8.99
N HIS A 73 -5.30 9.23 7.77
CA HIS A 73 -5.98 10.46 7.37
C HIS A 73 -7.50 10.37 7.53
N ARG A 74 -8.13 9.29 7.04
CA ARG A 74 -9.57 9.09 7.22
C ARG A 74 -9.96 9.11 8.69
N ARG A 75 -9.22 8.36 9.53
CA ARG A 75 -9.46 8.31 10.97
C ARG A 75 -9.30 9.70 11.61
N ASN A 76 -8.29 10.46 11.20
CA ASN A 76 -8.08 11.82 11.70
C ASN A 76 -9.21 12.77 11.29
N ILE A 77 -9.72 12.67 10.07
CA ILE A 77 -10.89 13.43 9.61
C ILE A 77 -12.10 13.09 10.49
N GLU A 78 -12.38 11.81 10.73
CA GLU A 78 -13.49 11.35 11.57
C GLU A 78 -13.35 11.84 13.02
N LEU A 79 -12.14 11.78 13.59
CA LEU A 79 -11.86 12.25 14.95
C LEU A 79 -11.92 13.77 15.09
N TYR A 80 -11.51 14.51 14.05
CA TYR A 80 -11.56 15.97 14.00
C TYR A 80 -13.00 16.48 13.86
N VAL A 81 -13.85 15.75 13.13
CA VAL A 81 -15.29 16.04 13.03
C VAL A 81 -16.03 15.80 14.35
N ALA A 82 -15.57 14.85 15.16
CA ALA A 82 -16.22 14.47 16.41
C ALA A 82 -15.81 15.34 17.63
N ASP A 83 -15.02 16.40 17.44
CA ASP A 83 -14.48 17.23 18.54
C ASP A 83 -15.11 18.63 18.61
N ASP A 84 -16.39 18.70 19.00
CA ASP A 84 -17.11 19.98 19.21
C ASP A 84 -16.55 20.84 20.37
N ASN A 85 -15.55 20.34 21.12
CA ASN A 85 -15.09 20.93 22.38
C ASN A 85 -13.67 21.55 22.33
N GLN A 86 -13.02 21.61 21.17
CA GLN A 86 -11.74 22.31 21.05
C GLN A 86 -11.95 23.82 20.84
N SER A 87 -11.03 24.62 21.39
CA SER A 87 -11.00 26.08 21.21
C SER A 87 -11.05 26.46 19.73
N SER A 88 -11.81 27.49 19.40
CA SER A 88 -12.05 28.00 18.02
C SER A 88 -10.78 28.36 17.23
N ASP A 89 -9.62 28.48 17.88
CA ASP A 89 -8.34 28.72 17.21
C ASP A 89 -7.74 27.46 16.53
N VAL A 90 -8.17 26.26 16.93
CA VAL A 90 -7.70 24.96 16.37
C VAL A 90 -8.79 24.29 15.53
N HIS A 91 -10.06 24.53 15.86
CA HIS A 91 -11.18 23.98 15.10
C HIS A 91 -11.59 24.93 13.97
N ASN A 92 -11.14 24.61 12.76
CA ASN A 92 -11.46 25.32 11.54
C ASN A 92 -12.38 24.46 10.64
N GLU A 93 -13.59 24.95 10.38
CA GLU A 93 -14.60 24.32 9.51
C GLU A 93 -14.14 24.23 8.05
N ASP A 94 -13.35 25.20 7.56
CA ASP A 94 -12.80 25.17 6.21
C ASP A 94 -11.82 24.00 6.05
N LEU A 95 -10.98 23.73 7.06
CA LEU A 95 -10.08 22.56 7.05
C LEU A 95 -10.85 21.24 7.06
N GLN A 96 -11.95 21.17 7.81
CA GLN A 96 -12.81 19.98 7.84
C GLN A 96 -13.45 19.73 6.48
N LYS A 97 -14.04 20.78 5.89
CA LYS A 97 -14.69 20.74 4.58
C LYS A 97 -13.68 20.36 3.49
N PHE A 98 -12.53 21.01 3.49
CA PHE A 98 -11.44 20.72 2.55
C PHE A 98 -11.00 19.26 2.65
N SER A 99 -10.67 18.79 3.85
CA SER A 99 -10.19 17.42 4.06
C SER A 99 -11.20 16.36 3.60
N ARG A 100 -12.50 16.60 3.81
CA ARG A 100 -13.56 15.70 3.34
C ARG A 100 -13.70 15.73 1.80
N GLN A 101 -13.63 16.91 1.21
CA GLN A 101 -13.72 17.06 -0.25
C GLN A 101 -12.52 16.43 -0.96
N ASP A 102 -11.31 16.67 -0.46
CA ASP A 102 -10.07 16.05 -0.95
C ASP A 102 -10.15 14.52 -0.85
N PHE A 103 -10.55 13.99 0.31
CA PHE A 103 -10.68 12.55 0.51
C PHE A 103 -11.65 11.92 -0.48
N ASN A 104 -12.82 12.53 -0.68
CA ASN A 104 -13.84 12.04 -1.61
C ASN A 104 -13.37 12.11 -3.07
N LEU A 105 -12.62 13.15 -3.45
CA LEU A 105 -12.08 13.30 -4.80
C LEU A 105 -11.06 12.19 -5.10
N CYS A 106 -10.09 11.98 -4.21
CA CYS A 106 -9.13 10.88 -4.33
C CYS A 106 -9.86 9.52 -4.38
N GLN A 107 -10.86 9.31 -3.53
CA GLN A 107 -11.61 8.06 -3.52
C GLN A 107 -12.33 7.79 -4.85
N ALA A 108 -12.95 8.82 -5.45
CA ALA A 108 -13.61 8.70 -6.74
C ALA A 108 -12.61 8.38 -7.87
N GLN A 109 -11.40 8.91 -7.80
CA GLN A 109 -10.32 8.56 -8.73
C GLN A 109 -9.90 7.10 -8.54
N HIS A 110 -9.61 6.67 -7.30
CA HIS A 110 -9.23 5.29 -7.00
C HIS A 110 -10.29 4.28 -7.46
N GLN A 111 -11.60 4.59 -7.33
CA GLN A 111 -12.68 3.73 -7.84
C GLN A 111 -12.58 3.52 -9.36
N LYS A 112 -12.28 4.57 -10.14
CA LYS A 112 -12.06 4.43 -11.60
C LYS A 112 -10.80 3.64 -11.91
N GLU A 113 -9.73 3.85 -11.16
CA GLU A 113 -8.49 3.07 -11.29
C GLU A 113 -8.73 1.58 -11.01
N PHE A 114 -9.61 1.26 -10.05
CA PHE A 114 -10.00 -0.12 -9.77
C PHE A 114 -10.74 -0.76 -10.94
N GLU A 115 -11.69 -0.05 -11.55
CA GLU A 115 -12.40 -0.55 -12.75
C GLU A 115 -11.43 -0.84 -13.91
N LEU A 116 -10.41 0.00 -14.10
CA LEU A 116 -9.36 -0.21 -15.10
C LEU A 116 -8.49 -1.43 -14.75
N LEU A 117 -8.16 -1.61 -13.47
CA LEU A 117 -7.40 -2.78 -13.01
C LEU A 117 -8.19 -4.07 -13.18
N GLU A 118 -9.50 -4.06 -12.87
CA GLU A 118 -10.38 -5.22 -13.11
C GLU A 118 -10.46 -5.52 -14.61
N ARG A 119 -10.66 -4.52 -15.46
CA ARG A 119 -10.66 -4.72 -16.92
C ARG A 119 -9.34 -5.34 -17.39
N TRP A 120 -8.21 -4.84 -16.92
CA TRP A 120 -6.91 -5.43 -17.26
C TRP A 120 -6.81 -6.89 -16.80
N TYR A 121 -7.30 -7.22 -15.60
CA TYR A 121 -7.28 -8.57 -15.05
C TYR A 121 -8.13 -9.55 -15.88
N TYR A 122 -9.37 -9.19 -16.19
CA TYR A 122 -10.35 -10.07 -16.84
C TYR A 122 -10.24 -10.10 -18.37
N VAL A 123 -9.90 -8.98 -19.00
CA VAL A 123 -9.99 -8.83 -20.46
C VAL A 123 -8.61 -8.85 -21.10
N ASP A 124 -7.71 -8.00 -20.60
CA ASP A 124 -6.45 -7.75 -21.29
C ASP A 124 -5.40 -8.84 -20.97
N SER A 125 -5.37 -9.32 -19.72
CA SER A 125 -4.41 -10.32 -19.24
C SER A 125 -4.96 -11.74 -19.17
N LYS A 126 -6.30 -11.91 -19.14
CA LYS A 126 -6.99 -13.21 -19.01
C LYS A 126 -6.55 -14.02 -17.78
N LEU A 127 -6.07 -13.35 -16.73
CA LEU A 127 -5.61 -14.05 -15.53
C LEU A 127 -6.74 -14.74 -14.78
N ASP A 128 -7.99 -14.36 -15.05
CA ASP A 128 -9.19 -14.99 -14.51
C ASP A 128 -9.53 -16.35 -15.13
N SER A 129 -9.02 -16.64 -16.34
CA SER A 129 -9.30 -17.92 -17.02
C SER A 129 -8.45 -19.07 -16.50
N MET A 130 -7.45 -18.79 -15.66
CA MET A 130 -6.67 -19.81 -14.97
C MET A 130 -7.49 -20.42 -13.83
N GLU A 131 -7.50 -21.75 -13.72
CA GLU A 131 -8.36 -22.47 -12.76
C GLU A 131 -7.93 -22.31 -11.29
N TYR A 132 -6.72 -21.83 -11.05
CA TYR A 132 -6.11 -21.73 -9.72
C TYR A 132 -5.51 -20.36 -9.46
N GLY A 133 -4.88 -20.19 -8.29
CA GLY A 133 -4.19 -18.97 -7.87
C GLY A 133 -5.12 -17.88 -7.36
N ARG A 134 -4.60 -17.01 -6.51
CA ARG A 134 -5.37 -15.99 -5.79
C ARG A 134 -5.67 -14.81 -6.71
N ASN A 135 -6.92 -14.36 -6.72
CA ASN A 135 -7.29 -13.05 -7.25
C ASN A 135 -7.09 -12.00 -6.14
N VAL A 136 -5.95 -11.30 -6.19
CA VAL A 136 -5.60 -10.24 -5.24
C VAL A 136 -5.86 -8.83 -5.77
N THR A 137 -6.60 -8.67 -6.87
CA THR A 137 -6.84 -7.39 -7.53
C THR A 137 -7.37 -6.31 -6.58
N ARG A 138 -8.33 -6.67 -5.71
CA ARG A 138 -8.86 -5.75 -4.68
C ARG A 138 -7.83 -5.40 -3.62
N VAL A 139 -7.02 -6.37 -3.18
CA VAL A 139 -5.97 -6.16 -2.18
C VAL A 139 -4.87 -5.26 -2.74
N ALA A 140 -4.40 -5.55 -3.96
CA ALA A 140 -3.42 -4.77 -4.68
C ALA A 140 -3.88 -3.32 -4.86
N HIS A 141 -5.14 -3.11 -5.25
CA HIS A 141 -5.71 -1.78 -5.39
C HIS A 141 -5.78 -1.02 -4.06
N ILE A 142 -6.27 -1.66 -2.98
CA ILE A 142 -6.35 -1.02 -1.66
C ILE A 142 -4.95 -0.64 -1.16
N LEU A 143 -3.97 -1.56 -1.30
CA LEU A 143 -2.61 -1.34 -0.83
C LEU A 143 -1.95 -0.16 -1.55
N THR A 144 -1.99 -0.17 -2.89
CA THR A 144 -1.38 0.90 -3.71
C THR A 144 -2.05 2.25 -3.53
N SER A 145 -3.39 2.29 -3.47
CA SER A 145 -4.16 3.51 -3.23
C SER A 145 -3.94 4.09 -1.83
N ALA A 146 -3.67 3.24 -0.84
CA ALA A 146 -3.38 3.68 0.50
C ALA A 146 -1.94 4.23 0.64
N MET A 147 -0.97 3.63 -0.08
CA MET A 147 0.45 4.02 -0.05
C MET A 147 0.76 5.28 -0.87
N MET A 148 0.06 5.50 -1.99
CA MET A 148 0.32 6.61 -2.92
C MET A 148 -0.96 7.40 -3.13
N ALA A 149 -1.28 8.32 -2.22
CA ALA A 149 -2.55 9.05 -2.26
C ALA A 149 -2.57 10.20 -3.28
N ASP A 150 -1.41 10.67 -3.72
CA ASP A 150 -1.31 11.83 -4.63
C ASP A 150 -1.97 11.53 -5.98
N PRO A 151 -2.90 12.37 -6.45
CA PRO A 151 -3.63 12.14 -7.71
C PRO A 151 -2.72 11.89 -8.92
N GLU A 152 -1.56 12.55 -8.96
CA GLU A 152 -0.56 12.49 -10.04
C GLU A 152 0.19 11.15 -10.12
N LEU A 153 0.04 10.28 -9.13
CA LEU A 153 0.69 8.96 -9.06
C LEU A 153 -0.20 7.82 -9.60
N ASP A 154 -1.19 8.13 -10.43
CA ASP A 154 -2.14 7.16 -11.00
C ASP A 154 -1.44 6.05 -11.80
N HIS A 155 -0.51 6.42 -12.67
CA HIS A 155 0.30 5.48 -13.43
C HIS A 155 1.17 4.60 -12.51
N ALA A 156 1.72 5.16 -11.44
CA ALA A 156 2.53 4.41 -10.47
C ALA A 156 1.67 3.42 -9.67
N ARG A 157 0.47 3.83 -9.23
CA ARG A 157 -0.51 2.95 -8.58
C ARG A 157 -0.93 1.81 -9.50
N ALA A 158 -1.30 2.11 -10.74
CA ALA A 158 -1.72 1.11 -11.71
C ALA A 158 -0.61 0.09 -11.98
N ALA A 159 0.62 0.56 -12.25
CA ALA A 159 1.76 -0.30 -12.48
C ALA A 159 2.07 -1.19 -11.27
N PHE A 160 2.07 -0.62 -10.05
CA PHE A 160 2.37 -1.40 -8.85
C PHE A 160 1.26 -2.42 -8.54
N ALA A 161 -0.01 -2.06 -8.75
CA ALA A 161 -1.13 -2.97 -8.53
C ALA A 161 -1.09 -4.16 -9.49
N LYS A 162 -0.84 -3.92 -10.79
CA LYS A 162 -0.64 -4.97 -11.79
C LYS A 162 0.54 -5.88 -11.42
N ASN A 163 1.66 -5.31 -10.96
CA ASN A 163 2.82 -6.08 -10.50
C ASN A 163 2.50 -6.96 -9.28
N ILE A 164 1.78 -6.46 -8.27
CA ILE A 164 1.37 -7.25 -7.10
C ILE A 164 0.54 -8.45 -7.54
N VAL A 165 -0.41 -8.25 -8.46
CA VAL A 165 -1.21 -9.33 -9.02
C VAL A 165 -0.32 -10.34 -9.73
N LEU A 166 0.53 -9.91 -10.67
CA LEU A 166 1.40 -10.80 -11.44
C LEU A 166 2.36 -11.60 -10.55
N VAL A 167 3.00 -10.95 -9.57
CA VAL A 167 3.88 -11.63 -8.61
C VAL A 167 3.11 -12.69 -7.85
N THR A 168 1.89 -12.40 -7.38
CA THR A 168 1.07 -13.38 -6.66
C THR A 168 0.66 -14.55 -7.56
N ARG A 169 0.30 -14.27 -8.82
CA ARG A 169 -0.07 -15.30 -9.79
C ARG A 169 1.10 -16.21 -10.14
N LEU A 170 2.29 -15.64 -10.30
CA LEU A 170 3.53 -16.39 -10.54
C LEU A 170 3.94 -17.19 -9.29
N ASP A 171 3.90 -16.59 -8.10
CA ASP A 171 4.17 -17.25 -6.81
C ASP A 171 3.30 -18.50 -6.63
N ASP A 172 1.97 -18.36 -6.77
CA ASP A 172 1.04 -19.49 -6.68
C ASP A 172 1.33 -20.57 -7.76
N PHE A 173 1.71 -20.14 -8.97
CA PHE A 173 2.11 -21.05 -10.04
C PHE A 173 3.37 -21.84 -9.67
N PHE A 174 4.44 -21.18 -9.23
CA PHE A 174 5.71 -21.83 -8.93
C PHE A 174 5.65 -22.73 -7.69
N ASP A 175 4.88 -22.35 -6.67
CA ASP A 175 4.88 -23.06 -5.39
C ASP A 175 3.92 -24.25 -5.34
N TYR A 176 2.76 -24.17 -6.01
CA TYR A 176 1.67 -25.12 -5.79
C TYR A 176 1.06 -25.73 -7.05
N HIS A 177 1.02 -25.01 -8.17
CA HIS A 177 0.16 -25.40 -9.30
C HIS A 177 0.91 -25.82 -10.56
N GLY A 178 1.98 -25.12 -10.91
CA GLY A 178 2.79 -25.39 -12.07
C GLY A 178 3.61 -26.67 -11.93
N SER A 179 3.69 -27.44 -13.02
CA SER A 179 4.70 -28.51 -13.10
C SER A 179 6.10 -27.91 -13.05
N ARG A 180 7.10 -28.71 -12.65
CA ARG A 180 8.50 -28.28 -12.69
C ARG A 180 8.92 -27.92 -14.13
N GLU A 181 8.46 -28.70 -15.10
CA GLU A 181 8.74 -28.47 -16.52
C GLU A 181 8.15 -27.14 -17.01
N ASP A 182 6.92 -26.81 -16.64
CA ASP A 182 6.29 -25.55 -17.06
C ASP A 182 6.86 -24.34 -16.32
N SER A 183 7.23 -24.51 -15.05
CA SER A 183 7.97 -23.52 -14.27
C SER A 183 9.31 -23.16 -14.93
N LEU A 184 10.07 -24.17 -15.35
CA LEU A 184 11.33 -23.96 -16.07
C LEU A 184 11.10 -23.24 -17.41
N LYS A 185 10.02 -23.56 -18.14
CA LYS A 185 9.68 -22.84 -19.37
C LYS A 185 9.37 -21.37 -19.12
N ILE A 186 8.62 -21.01 -18.08
CA ILE A 186 8.39 -19.60 -17.73
C ILE A 186 9.72 -18.88 -17.48
N ILE A 187 10.64 -19.52 -16.75
CA ILE A 187 11.98 -18.96 -16.52
C ILE A 187 12.71 -18.74 -17.85
N ASP A 188 12.75 -19.74 -18.72
CA ASP A 188 13.42 -19.63 -20.03
C ASP A 188 12.77 -18.53 -20.91
N LEU A 189 11.44 -18.42 -20.91
CA LEU A 189 10.72 -17.37 -21.63
C LEU A 189 11.05 -15.97 -21.10
N ILE A 190 11.15 -15.81 -19.78
CA ILE A 190 11.59 -14.57 -19.15
C ILE A 190 13.01 -14.26 -19.63
N ARG A 191 13.93 -15.25 -19.60
CA ARG A 191 15.32 -15.09 -20.03
C ARG A 191 15.49 -14.65 -21.48
N GLU A 192 14.71 -15.24 -22.37
CA GLU A 192 14.76 -14.89 -23.79
C GLU A 192 14.11 -13.54 -24.10
N TRP A 193 13.11 -13.14 -23.30
CA TRP A 193 12.35 -11.90 -23.42
C TRP A 193 11.90 -11.57 -24.86
N LYS A 194 11.29 -12.55 -25.53
CA LYS A 194 10.79 -12.40 -26.91
C LYS A 194 9.31 -12.03 -26.92
N HIS A 195 8.88 -11.37 -27.99
CA HIS A 195 7.48 -10.99 -28.15
C HIS A 195 6.56 -12.22 -28.14
N PRO A 196 5.42 -12.21 -27.41
CA PRO A 196 4.52 -13.36 -27.27
C PRO A 196 4.08 -14.01 -28.58
N SER A 197 3.87 -13.23 -29.65
CA SER A 197 3.47 -13.74 -30.96
C SER A 197 4.55 -14.54 -31.71
N SER A 198 5.79 -14.52 -31.23
CA SER A 198 6.93 -15.24 -31.83
C SER A 198 7.22 -16.57 -31.14
N LEU A 199 6.43 -16.92 -30.12
CA LEU A 199 6.67 -18.04 -29.23
C LEU A 199 5.62 -19.13 -29.41
N THR A 200 6.00 -20.34 -29.01
CA THR A 200 5.09 -21.48 -28.87
C THR A 200 5.11 -21.92 -27.41
N TYR A 201 3.95 -22.02 -26.78
CA TYR A 201 3.83 -22.35 -25.36
C TYR A 201 3.53 -23.84 -25.16
N SER A 202 3.86 -24.36 -23.99
CA SER A 202 3.56 -25.75 -23.65
C SER A 202 2.11 -25.97 -23.28
N ASN A 203 1.48 -24.97 -22.68
CA ASN A 203 0.08 -24.96 -22.30
C ASN A 203 -0.42 -23.51 -22.24
N GLU A 204 -1.73 -23.36 -22.09
CA GLU A 204 -2.41 -22.06 -22.05
C GLU A 204 -2.02 -21.21 -20.82
N GLU A 205 -1.70 -21.84 -19.69
CA GLU A 205 -1.37 -21.13 -18.44
C GLU A 205 -0.01 -20.43 -18.53
N VAL A 206 0.99 -21.10 -19.12
CA VAL A 206 2.30 -20.52 -19.42
C VAL A 206 2.16 -19.37 -20.42
N GLU A 207 1.31 -19.53 -21.44
CA GLU A 207 1.01 -18.46 -22.40
C GLU A 207 0.39 -17.24 -21.71
N ILE A 208 -0.64 -17.44 -20.89
CA ILE A 208 -1.33 -16.37 -20.16
C ILE A 208 -0.36 -15.62 -19.25
N LEU A 209 0.39 -16.34 -18.38
CA LEU A 209 1.30 -15.73 -17.42
C LEU A 209 2.41 -14.94 -18.11
N TYR A 210 3.05 -15.53 -19.12
CA TYR A 210 4.12 -14.87 -19.84
C TYR A 210 3.63 -13.65 -20.62
N THR A 211 2.51 -13.79 -21.34
CA THR A 211 1.93 -12.71 -22.14
C THR A 211 1.49 -11.55 -21.25
N ALA A 212 0.84 -11.84 -20.12
CA ALA A 212 0.43 -10.82 -19.15
C ALA A 212 1.63 -10.09 -18.55
N LEU A 213 2.70 -10.81 -18.19
CA LEU A 213 3.95 -10.22 -17.70
C LEU A 213 4.62 -9.33 -18.76
N TYR A 214 4.83 -9.86 -19.96
CA TYR A 214 5.49 -9.17 -21.06
C TYR A 214 4.77 -7.87 -21.41
N ASN A 215 3.45 -7.94 -21.62
CA ASN A 215 2.64 -6.78 -22.00
C ASN A 215 2.63 -5.72 -20.89
N THR A 216 2.51 -6.14 -19.63
CA THR A 216 2.48 -5.22 -18.49
C THR A 216 3.82 -4.49 -18.31
N LEU A 217 4.95 -5.19 -18.43
CA LEU A 217 6.27 -4.55 -18.33
C LEU A 217 6.59 -3.68 -19.53
N THR A 218 6.10 -4.04 -20.72
CA THR A 218 6.22 -3.20 -21.92
C THR A 218 5.43 -1.91 -21.77
N GLU A 219 4.16 -1.98 -21.34
CA GLU A 219 3.33 -0.82 -21.03
C GLU A 219 3.99 0.09 -19.98
N LEU A 220 4.56 -0.50 -18.92
CA LEU A 220 5.28 0.25 -17.89
C LEU A 220 6.51 0.97 -18.47
N ALA A 221 7.29 0.31 -19.32
CA ALA A 221 8.45 0.92 -19.96
C ALA A 221 8.06 2.09 -20.86
N GLU A 222 6.96 1.95 -21.62
CA GLU A 222 6.41 3.02 -22.48
C GLU A 222 5.95 4.24 -21.68
N ILE A 223 5.24 4.02 -20.57
CA ILE A 223 4.82 5.09 -19.65
C ILE A 223 6.03 5.78 -19.01
N ALA A 224 7.03 5.01 -18.60
CA ALA A 224 8.20 5.53 -17.91
C ALA A 224 9.18 6.26 -18.84
N TYR A 225 9.23 5.91 -20.13
CA TYR A 225 10.17 6.49 -21.10
C TYR A 225 10.19 8.03 -21.11
N PRO A 226 9.05 8.75 -21.28
CA PRO A 226 9.04 10.21 -21.26
C PRO A 226 9.39 10.80 -19.88
N ILE A 227 9.09 10.09 -18.78
CA ILE A 227 9.36 10.54 -17.41
C ILE A 227 10.85 10.43 -17.08
N GLN A 228 11.48 9.32 -17.49
CA GLN A 228 12.87 9.00 -17.20
C GLN A 228 13.85 9.57 -18.23
N GLY A 229 13.35 9.99 -19.40
CA GLY A 229 14.18 10.44 -20.52
C GLY A 229 15.06 9.34 -21.12
N ARG A 230 14.78 8.07 -20.81
CA ARG A 230 15.52 6.89 -21.29
C ARG A 230 14.63 5.65 -21.28
N ASP A 231 14.95 4.70 -22.13
CA ASP A 231 14.36 3.35 -22.08
C ASP A 231 14.81 2.61 -20.80
N ILE A 232 13.83 2.05 -20.08
CA ILE A 232 14.04 1.28 -18.85
C ILE A 232 13.73 -0.20 -19.03
N THR A 233 13.40 -0.67 -20.23
CA THR A 233 13.06 -2.08 -20.51
C THR A 233 14.15 -3.00 -19.97
N ASN A 234 15.42 -2.69 -20.25
CA ASN A 234 16.56 -3.48 -19.76
C ASN A 234 16.68 -3.50 -18.23
N VAL A 235 16.19 -2.47 -17.52
CA VAL A 235 16.18 -2.46 -16.05
C VAL A 235 15.08 -3.39 -15.53
N LEU A 236 13.90 -3.36 -16.16
CA LEU A 236 12.77 -4.21 -15.80
C LEU A 236 13.06 -5.69 -16.09
N THR A 237 13.86 -5.99 -17.11
CA THR A 237 14.16 -7.35 -17.56
C THR A 237 15.52 -7.87 -17.08
N HIS A 238 16.28 -7.09 -16.30
CA HIS A 238 17.67 -7.45 -15.95
C HIS A 238 17.79 -8.76 -15.14
N LEU A 239 16.75 -9.16 -14.41
CA LEU A 239 16.70 -10.45 -13.68
C LEU A 239 16.60 -11.66 -14.62
N ALA A 240 16.34 -11.44 -15.90
CA ALA A 240 16.22 -12.47 -16.91
C ALA A 240 17.58 -12.87 -17.54
N SER A 241 18.69 -12.22 -17.21
CA SER A 241 19.99 -12.45 -17.88
C SER A 241 21.07 -13.02 -16.96
N GLN A 242 20.72 -13.47 -15.75
CA GLN A 242 21.59 -14.21 -14.83
C GLN A 242 21.12 -15.67 -14.64
#